data_AF-A0A5N5X9Z4-F1
#
_entry.id   AF-A0A5N5X9Z4-F1
#
_cell.length_a   1.000
_cell.length_b   1.000
_cell.length_c   1.000
_cell.angle_alpha   90.00
_cell.angle_beta   90.00
_cell.angle_gamma   90.00
#
_symmetry.space_group_name_H-M   'P 1'
#
loop_
_entity.id
_entity.type
_entity.pdbx_description
1 polymer ?
#
loop_
_entity_poly.entity_id
_entity_poly.type
_entity_poly.pdbx_seq_one_letter_code
_entity_poly.pdbx_strand_id
1 'polypeptide(L)'
;MYLDTAILFPYAASRSYDDVSAIESSLHQGLLKLGFRSGVFHLEARVQNSSMRYQGTDGVVELAYMGSTASCQPEVVLIEVNARPPGLQAVFAVAYTFGVDYSALQILQALDDHERFTALAQPFAYHAQYRCEISFIPVHRENIRVPDDFCEQVLHQLPAIAPHVTRAERTALKEDEQKGGAGDR
;
A
#
# COMPACT_ATOMS: atom_id res chain seq x y z
N MET A 1 -1.77 16.98 8.20
CA MET A 1 -2.16 15.65 7.69
C MET A 1 -1.22 15.32 6.55
N TYR A 2 -0.41 14.28 6.67
CA TYR A 2 0.34 13.76 5.54
C TYR A 2 -0.62 12.90 4.73
N LEU A 3 -0.75 13.17 3.43
CA LEU A 3 -1.50 12.31 2.52
C LEU A 3 -0.51 11.47 1.74
N ASP A 4 -0.74 10.16 1.70
CA ASP A 4 -0.04 9.29 0.78
C ASP A 4 -0.40 9.67 -0.65
N THR A 5 0.62 9.84 -1.48
CA THR A 5 0.46 10.20 -2.89
C THR A 5 0.50 8.97 -3.79
N ALA A 6 1.38 8.01 -3.46
CA ALA A 6 1.48 6.75 -4.15
C ALA A 6 2.01 5.65 -3.23
N ILE A 7 1.61 4.40 -3.51
CA ILE A 7 2.16 3.21 -2.86
C ILE A 7 2.58 2.21 -3.93
N LEU A 8 3.81 1.72 -3.87
CA LEU A 8 4.39 0.82 -4.87
C LEU A 8 4.63 -0.57 -4.28
N PHE A 9 4.29 -1.61 -5.06
CA PHE A 9 4.47 -3.01 -4.73
C PHE A 9 5.16 -3.76 -5.89
N PRO A 10 6.15 -4.62 -5.62
CA PRO A 10 6.92 -4.69 -4.38
C PRO A 10 7.79 -3.44 -4.21
N TYR A 11 8.41 -3.27 -3.03
CA TYR A 11 9.57 -2.40 -2.89
C TYR A 11 10.61 -2.76 -3.97
N ALA A 12 11.43 -1.81 -4.41
CA ALA A 12 12.44 -2.00 -5.45
C ALA A 12 13.63 -2.89 -4.98
N ALA A 13 13.32 -4.08 -4.49
CA ALA A 13 14.17 -5.04 -3.81
C ALA A 13 15.33 -5.53 -4.67
N SER A 14 15.20 -5.51 -6.00
CA SER A 14 16.24 -6.01 -6.90
C SER A 14 17.53 -5.18 -6.88
N ARG A 15 17.54 -4.03 -6.22
CA ARG A 15 18.72 -3.15 -6.14
C ARG A 15 19.15 -2.78 -4.72
N SER A 16 18.43 -3.19 -3.67
CA SER A 16 18.77 -2.89 -2.28
C SER A 16 18.40 -4.04 -1.32
N TYR A 17 19.19 -5.11 -1.37
CA TYR A 17 18.96 -6.30 -0.53
C TYR A 17 19.11 -5.98 0.97
N ASP A 18 20.07 -5.12 1.31
CA ASP A 18 20.34 -4.73 2.70
C ASP A 18 19.15 -3.97 3.31
N ASP A 19 18.50 -3.08 2.57
CA ASP A 19 17.33 -2.35 3.06
C ASP A 19 16.16 -3.31 3.29
N VAL A 20 15.88 -4.21 2.35
CA VAL A 20 14.79 -5.19 2.47
C VAL A 20 15.02 -6.12 3.67
N SER A 21 16.22 -6.65 3.80
CA SER A 21 16.59 -7.52 4.92
C SER A 21 16.48 -6.81 6.27
N ALA A 22 16.92 -5.54 6.34
CA ALA A 22 16.78 -4.71 7.54
C ALA A 22 15.31 -4.44 7.88
N ILE A 23 14.46 -4.15 6.89
CA ILE A 23 13.01 -3.98 7.05
C ILE A 23 12.38 -5.26 7.59
N GLU A 24 12.54 -6.38 6.90
CA GLU A 24 11.95 -7.66 7.29
C GLU A 24 12.36 -8.07 8.70
N SER A 25 13.66 -8.02 8.99
CA SER A 25 14.20 -8.41 10.30
C SER A 25 13.72 -7.49 11.41
N SER A 26 13.79 -6.17 11.21
CA SER A 26 13.42 -5.19 12.26
C SER A 26 11.93 -5.22 12.56
N LEU A 27 11.09 -5.30 11.53
CA LEU A 27 9.64 -5.33 11.69
C LEU A 27 9.17 -6.65 12.31
N HIS A 28 9.72 -7.79 11.87
CA HIS A 28 9.42 -9.09 12.47
C HIS A 28 9.80 -9.13 13.95
N GLN A 29 11.01 -8.69 14.32
CA GLN A 29 11.42 -8.60 15.72
C GLN A 29 10.56 -7.63 16.53
N GLY A 30 10.11 -6.53 15.92
CA GLY A 30 9.14 -5.61 16.52
C GLY A 30 7.83 -6.30 16.89
N LEU A 31 7.24 -7.06 15.96
CA LEU A 31 6.02 -7.85 16.20
C LEU A 31 6.22 -8.88 17.32
N LEU A 32 7.35 -9.59 17.32
CA LEU A 32 7.65 -10.60 18.35
C LEU A 32 7.75 -9.98 19.76
N LYS A 33 8.38 -8.81 19.87
CA LYS A 33 8.50 -8.05 21.14
C LYS A 33 7.15 -7.56 21.67
N LEU A 34 6.20 -7.26 20.78
CA LEU A 34 4.82 -6.91 21.14
C LEU A 34 3.96 -8.14 21.51
N GLY A 35 4.49 -9.35 21.37
CA GLY A 35 3.79 -10.59 21.73
C GLY A 35 3.04 -11.25 20.57
N PHE A 36 3.08 -10.67 19.36
CA PHE A 36 2.45 -11.28 18.19
C PHE A 36 3.25 -12.49 17.69
N ARG A 37 2.53 -13.51 17.22
CA ARG A 37 3.11 -14.77 16.70
C ARG A 37 2.49 -15.24 15.39
N SER A 38 1.22 -14.86 15.14
CA SER A 38 0.49 -15.13 13.90
C SER A 38 -0.51 -14.02 13.65
N GLY A 39 -0.90 -13.84 12.40
CA GLY A 39 -1.92 -12.90 11.96
C GLY A 39 -1.48 -12.03 10.78
N VAL A 40 -2.38 -11.16 10.33
CA VAL A 40 -2.11 -10.16 9.30
C VAL A 40 -1.87 -8.82 9.99
N PHE A 41 -0.76 -8.17 9.65
CA PHE A 41 -0.36 -6.91 10.26
C PHE A 41 -0.07 -5.87 9.17
N HIS A 42 -0.54 -4.64 9.43
CA HIS A 42 -0.15 -3.47 8.67
C HIS A 42 0.80 -2.64 9.54
N LEU A 43 2.02 -2.44 9.05
CA LEU A 43 3.05 -1.69 9.75
C LEU A 43 3.47 -0.50 8.89
N GLU A 44 3.70 0.62 9.57
CA GLU A 44 4.31 1.80 8.97
C GLU A 44 5.69 2.00 9.58
N ALA A 45 6.71 2.21 8.75
CA ALA A 45 8.07 2.42 9.19
C ALA A 45 8.81 3.35 8.24
N ARG A 46 9.89 3.95 8.74
CA ARG A 46 10.83 4.74 7.94
C ARG A 46 12.19 4.06 7.94
N VAL A 47 12.82 4.05 6.78
CA VAL A 47 14.21 3.61 6.63
C VAL A 47 15.12 4.84 6.60
N GLN A 48 16.08 4.87 7.51
CA GLN A 48 17.18 5.82 7.51
C GLN A 48 18.42 5.16 6.90
N ASN A 49 19.32 5.98 6.35
CA ASN A 49 20.55 5.49 5.73
C ASN A 49 20.33 4.43 4.63
N SER A 50 19.16 4.47 3.97
CA SER A 50 18.84 3.59 2.84
C SER A 50 19.82 3.84 1.69
N SER A 51 20.16 2.77 0.98
CA SER A 51 20.93 2.87 -0.27
C SER A 51 20.10 3.40 -1.46
N MET A 52 18.81 3.66 -1.22
CA MET A 52 17.86 4.21 -2.18
C MET A 52 17.58 5.68 -1.87
N ARG A 53 17.42 6.51 -2.90
CA ARG A 53 17.08 7.93 -2.77
C ARG A 53 16.11 8.35 -3.87
N TYR A 54 15.15 9.21 -3.51
CA TYR A 54 14.30 9.86 -4.50
C TYR A 54 15.12 10.75 -5.43
N GLN A 55 15.02 10.51 -6.73
CA GLN A 55 15.62 11.31 -7.78
C GLN A 55 14.53 11.81 -8.73
N GLY A 56 14.62 13.10 -9.08
CA GLY A 56 13.79 13.68 -10.12
C GLY A 56 14.46 13.53 -11.48
N THR A 57 13.84 12.82 -12.41
CA THR A 57 14.26 12.70 -13.81
C THR A 57 13.10 13.11 -14.69
N ASP A 58 13.28 14.10 -15.56
CA ASP A 58 12.26 14.58 -16.52
C ASP A 58 10.89 14.89 -15.89
N GLY A 59 10.88 15.44 -14.66
CA GLY A 59 9.65 15.78 -13.93
C GLY A 59 8.99 14.60 -13.21
N VAL A 60 9.55 13.41 -13.30
CA VAL A 60 9.13 12.21 -12.57
C VAL A 60 10.05 12.01 -11.37
N VAL A 61 9.48 11.75 -10.19
CA VAL A 61 10.26 11.41 -8.99
C VAL A 61 10.23 9.89 -8.83
N GLU A 62 11.40 9.26 -8.89
CA GLU A 62 11.55 7.81 -8.72
C GLU A 62 12.51 7.51 -7.57
N LEU A 63 12.26 6.41 -6.84
CA LEU A 63 13.20 5.89 -5.85
C LEU A 63 14.33 5.12 -6.57
N ALA A 64 15.51 5.72 -6.65
CA ALA A 64 16.66 5.17 -7.38
C ALA A 64 17.76 4.68 -6.43
N TYR A 65 18.45 3.62 -6.85
CA TYR A 65 19.62 3.09 -6.14
C TYR A 65 20.82 4.02 -6.31
N MET A 66 21.45 4.41 -5.19
CA MET A 66 22.57 5.36 -5.18
C MET A 66 23.94 4.68 -5.12
N GLY A 67 23.99 3.34 -5.09
CA GLY A 67 25.21 2.60 -4.76
C GLY A 67 25.37 2.42 -3.25
N SER A 68 26.13 1.40 -2.85
CA SER A 68 26.47 1.16 -1.44
C SER A 68 27.36 2.31 -0.96
N THR A 69 26.79 3.27 -0.22
CA THR A 69 27.59 4.22 0.52
C THR A 69 28.14 3.49 1.73
N ALA A 70 29.42 3.12 1.70
CA ALA A 70 30.11 2.30 2.71
C ALA A 70 30.08 2.85 4.16
N SER A 71 29.40 3.96 4.44
CA SER A 71 29.46 4.65 5.73
C SER A 71 28.32 4.32 6.70
N CYS A 72 27.13 3.86 6.28
CA CYS A 72 26.02 3.59 7.20
C CYS A 72 25.15 2.40 6.75
N GLN A 73 24.81 1.50 7.68
CA GLN A 73 23.81 0.46 7.46
C GLN A 73 22.39 1.04 7.54
N PRO A 74 21.42 0.48 6.80
CA PRO A 74 20.04 0.92 6.88
C PRO A 74 19.46 0.68 8.27
N GLU A 75 18.81 1.69 8.81
CA GLU A 75 18.14 1.64 10.12
C GLU A 75 16.63 1.80 9.92
N VAL A 76 15.85 0.93 10.57
CA VAL A 76 14.39 0.90 10.42
C VAL A 76 13.76 1.43 11.68
N VAL A 77 13.05 2.55 11.55
CA VAL A 77 12.30 3.18 12.64
C VAL A 77 10.83 2.86 12.45
N LEU A 78 10.29 2.02 13.33
CA LEU A 78 8.87 1.67 13.38
C LEU A 78 8.04 2.89 13.81
N ILE A 79 6.97 3.20 13.06
CA ILE A 79 6.04 4.30 13.34
C ILE A 79 4.75 3.75 13.96
N GLU A 80 4.16 2.75 13.31
CA GLU A 80 2.85 2.21 13.70
C GLU A 80 2.76 0.71 13.45
N VAL A 81 2.00 0.01 14.31
CA VAL A 81 1.64 -1.40 14.15
C VAL A 81 0.13 -1.54 14.32
N ASN A 82 -0.51 -2.11 13.30
CA ASN A 82 -1.92 -2.41 13.28
C ASN A 82 -2.14 -3.92 13.05
N ALA A 83 -2.84 -4.60 13.96
CA ALA A 83 -3.21 -6.01 13.81
C ALA A 83 -4.45 -6.18 12.90
N ARG A 84 -4.32 -5.72 11.65
CA ARG A 84 -5.34 -5.82 10.60
C ARG A 84 -4.66 -5.81 9.22
N PRO A 85 -5.38 -6.24 8.17
CA PRO A 85 -4.99 -5.95 6.80
C PRO A 85 -4.77 -4.44 6.55
N PRO A 86 -3.94 -4.09 5.55
CA PRO A 86 -3.77 -2.70 5.13
C PRO A 86 -5.08 -2.16 4.51
N GLY A 87 -5.06 -0.89 4.08
CA GLY A 87 -6.21 -0.31 3.38
C GLY A 87 -6.62 -1.13 2.14
N LEU A 88 -7.90 -1.03 1.76
CA LEU A 88 -8.53 -1.89 0.75
C LEU A 88 -7.74 -1.97 -0.58
N GLN A 89 -7.24 -0.84 -1.09
CA GLN A 89 -6.46 -0.82 -2.33
C GLN A 89 -5.15 -1.62 -2.20
N ALA A 90 -4.51 -1.56 -1.03
CA ALA A 90 -3.28 -2.32 -0.75
C ALA A 90 -3.56 -3.83 -0.63
N VAL A 91 -4.72 -4.24 -0.13
CA VAL A 91 -5.14 -5.65 -0.15
C VAL A 91 -5.23 -6.17 -1.58
N PHE A 92 -5.85 -5.40 -2.49
CA PHE A 92 -5.89 -5.79 -3.91
C PHE A 92 -4.51 -5.80 -4.56
N ALA A 93 -3.69 -4.79 -4.29
CA ALA A 93 -2.33 -4.75 -4.82
C ALA A 93 -1.50 -5.97 -4.37
N VAL A 94 -1.58 -6.37 -3.09
CA VAL A 94 -0.92 -7.59 -2.60
C VAL A 94 -1.44 -8.84 -3.29
N ALA A 95 -2.76 -8.96 -3.48
CA ALA A 95 -3.35 -10.10 -4.18
C ALA A 95 -2.88 -10.18 -5.63
N TYR A 96 -2.79 -9.05 -6.35
CA TYR A 96 -2.30 -9.02 -7.73
C TYR A 96 -0.79 -9.28 -7.82
N THR A 97 0.00 -8.67 -6.92
CA THR A 97 1.47 -8.77 -6.95
C THR A 97 1.95 -10.14 -6.48
N PHE A 98 1.41 -10.66 -5.37
CA PHE A 98 1.93 -11.84 -4.67
C PHE A 98 0.97 -13.04 -4.66
N GLY A 99 -0.29 -12.86 -5.05
CA GLY A 99 -1.29 -13.95 -5.03
C GLY A 99 -1.89 -14.21 -3.66
N VAL A 100 -1.65 -13.34 -2.68
CA VAL A 100 -2.07 -13.55 -1.28
C VAL A 100 -3.25 -12.65 -0.94
N ASP A 101 -4.36 -13.24 -0.48
CA ASP A 101 -5.54 -12.49 -0.03
C ASP A 101 -5.49 -12.24 1.49
N TYR A 102 -5.05 -11.05 1.87
CA TYR A 102 -4.95 -10.65 3.28
C TYR A 102 -6.31 -10.54 3.99
N SER A 103 -7.41 -10.32 3.28
CA SER A 103 -8.75 -10.32 3.89
C SER A 103 -9.16 -11.75 4.25
N ALA A 104 -8.95 -12.70 3.34
CA ALA A 104 -9.22 -14.11 3.61
C ALA A 104 -8.35 -14.64 4.75
N LEU A 105 -7.07 -14.30 4.78
CA LEU A 105 -6.17 -14.67 5.87
C LEU A 105 -6.61 -14.10 7.22
N GLN A 106 -7.08 -12.84 7.26
CA GLN A 106 -7.60 -12.26 8.49
C GLN A 106 -8.83 -13.02 9.01
N ILE A 107 -9.70 -13.48 8.13
CA ILE A 107 -10.87 -14.30 8.50
C ILE A 107 -10.41 -15.66 9.04
N LEU A 108 -9.48 -16.34 8.36
CA LEU A 108 -8.95 -17.63 8.81
C LEU A 108 -8.27 -17.51 10.19
N GLN A 109 -7.52 -16.44 10.42
CA GLN A 109 -6.93 -16.14 11.73
C GLN A 109 -7.99 -15.93 12.81
N ALA A 110 -9.13 -15.30 12.48
CA ALA A 110 -10.24 -15.12 13.43
C ALA A 110 -10.99 -16.43 13.73
N LEU A 111 -10.94 -17.39 12.81
CA LEU A 111 -11.52 -18.73 12.97
C LEU A 111 -10.55 -19.75 13.59
N ASP A 112 -9.31 -19.35 13.89
CA ASP A 112 -8.23 -20.23 14.37
C ASP A 112 -7.87 -21.37 13.39
N ASP A 113 -8.15 -21.18 12.09
CA ASP A 113 -7.84 -22.16 11.03
C ASP A 113 -6.38 -21.98 10.56
N HIS A 114 -5.45 -22.42 11.40
CA HIS A 114 -4.02 -22.26 11.15
C HIS A 114 -3.49 -23.05 9.95
N GLU A 115 -4.10 -24.20 9.65
CA GLU A 115 -3.69 -25.04 8.53
C GLU A 115 -3.94 -24.32 7.21
N ARG A 116 -5.18 -23.86 6.99
CA ARG A 116 -5.52 -23.10 5.77
C ARG A 116 -4.84 -21.75 5.73
N PHE A 117 -4.70 -21.08 6.89
CA PHE A 117 -3.95 -19.84 6.98
C PHE A 117 -2.54 -20.02 6.43
N THR A 118 -1.81 -21.04 6.90
CA THR A 118 -0.42 -21.30 6.47
C THR A 118 -0.34 -21.66 4.99
N ALA A 119 -1.28 -22.49 4.52
CA ALA A 119 -1.34 -22.90 3.12
C ALA A 119 -1.62 -21.74 2.16
N LEU A 120 -2.47 -20.78 2.56
CA LEU A 120 -2.87 -19.64 1.73
C LEU A 120 -2.01 -18.39 1.93
N ALA A 121 -1.16 -18.34 2.96
CA ALA A 121 -0.21 -17.25 3.19
C ALA A 121 1.05 -17.35 2.31
N GLN A 122 1.10 -18.29 1.36
CA GLN A 122 2.23 -18.48 0.47
C GLN A 122 2.11 -17.57 -0.76
N PRO A 123 3.12 -16.74 -1.06
CA PRO A 123 3.13 -15.97 -2.29
C PRO A 123 3.35 -16.89 -3.51
N PHE A 124 3.23 -16.32 -4.72
CA PHE A 124 3.63 -17.01 -5.95
C PHE A 124 5.06 -17.54 -5.88
N ALA A 125 5.36 -18.59 -6.66
CA ALA A 125 6.68 -19.24 -6.67
C ALA A 125 7.85 -18.29 -7.01
N TYR A 126 7.60 -17.27 -7.84
CA TYR A 126 8.57 -16.22 -8.18
C TYR A 126 8.42 -14.94 -7.32
N HIS A 127 7.74 -15.06 -6.18
CA HIS A 127 7.40 -14.00 -5.23
C HIS A 127 6.45 -12.94 -5.81
N ALA A 128 6.94 -12.03 -6.66
CA ALA A 128 6.14 -10.97 -7.26
C ALA A 128 5.92 -11.22 -8.77
N GLN A 129 4.67 -11.34 -9.19
CA GLN A 129 4.31 -11.54 -10.60
C GLN A 129 4.19 -10.22 -11.37
N TYR A 130 3.74 -9.16 -10.70
CA TYR A 130 3.52 -7.84 -11.30
C TYR A 130 4.00 -6.73 -10.38
N ARG A 131 4.41 -5.60 -10.96
CA ARG A 131 4.57 -4.35 -10.22
C ARG A 131 3.23 -3.61 -10.22
N CYS A 132 2.76 -3.26 -9.03
CA CYS A 132 1.52 -2.52 -8.85
C CYS A 132 1.82 -1.17 -8.20
N GLU A 133 1.18 -0.14 -8.70
CA GLU A 133 1.17 1.19 -8.10
C GLU A 133 -0.28 1.56 -7.75
N ILE A 134 -0.47 2.06 -6.54
CA ILE A 134 -1.70 2.70 -6.11
C ILE A 134 -1.44 4.20 -6.17
N SER A 135 -2.07 4.90 -7.10
CA SER A 135 -1.95 6.35 -7.24
C SER A 135 -3.19 7.03 -6.67
N PHE A 136 -3.00 7.95 -5.73
CA PHE A 136 -4.09 8.72 -5.15
C PHE A 136 -4.24 10.06 -5.87
N ILE A 137 -5.46 10.38 -6.31
CA ILE A 137 -5.79 11.69 -6.88
C ILE A 137 -6.58 12.46 -5.80
N PRO A 138 -5.91 13.30 -4.99
CA PRO A 138 -6.58 14.01 -3.91
C PRO A 138 -7.44 15.14 -4.45
N VAL A 139 -8.58 15.35 -3.80
CA VAL A 139 -9.36 16.58 -3.97
C VAL A 139 -8.63 17.70 -3.20
N HIS A 140 -8.03 18.63 -3.94
CA HIS A 140 -7.10 19.61 -3.40
C HIS A 140 -7.76 20.81 -2.69
N ARG A 141 -9.09 20.95 -2.79
CA ARG A 141 -9.88 22.03 -2.17
C ARG A 141 -11.26 21.53 -1.78
N GLU A 142 -11.82 22.16 -0.77
CA GLU A 142 -13.22 21.95 -0.38
C GLU A 142 -14.17 22.35 -1.50
N ASN A 143 -15.40 21.81 -1.46
CA ASN A 143 -16.48 22.12 -2.42
C ASN A 143 -16.17 21.78 -3.89
N ILE A 144 -15.18 20.92 -4.15
CA ILE A 144 -15.01 20.32 -5.48
C ILE A 144 -15.89 19.08 -5.58
N ARG A 145 -16.89 19.14 -6.46
CA ARG A 145 -17.68 17.96 -6.83
C ARG A 145 -16.94 17.17 -7.90
N VAL A 146 -16.48 15.98 -7.55
CA VAL A 146 -15.89 15.03 -8.50
C VAL A 146 -17.01 14.31 -9.26
N PRO A 147 -17.03 14.35 -10.61
CA PRO A 147 -18.02 13.63 -11.41
C PRO A 147 -18.05 12.13 -11.10
N ASP A 148 -19.21 11.49 -11.28
CA ASP A 148 -19.35 10.05 -11.03
C ASP A 148 -18.53 9.21 -12.05
N ASP A 149 -18.40 9.70 -13.28
CA ASP A 149 -17.64 9.13 -14.40
C ASP A 149 -16.19 9.63 -14.47
N PHE A 150 -15.68 10.27 -13.41
CA PHE A 150 -14.35 10.88 -13.42
C PHE A 150 -13.23 9.91 -13.84
N CYS A 151 -13.24 8.69 -13.29
CA CYS A 151 -12.23 7.69 -13.63
C CYS A 151 -12.27 7.33 -15.13
N GLU A 152 -13.46 7.20 -15.70
CA GLU A 152 -13.67 6.88 -17.11
C GLU A 152 -13.17 8.02 -18.01
N GLN A 153 -13.46 9.27 -17.63
CA GLN A 153 -12.94 10.45 -18.32
C GLN A 153 -11.41 10.52 -18.31
N VAL A 154 -10.77 10.22 -17.17
CA VAL A 154 -9.30 10.18 -17.05
C VAL A 154 -8.71 9.11 -17.98
N LEU A 155 -9.27 7.90 -17.98
CA LEU A 155 -8.79 6.81 -18.82
C LEU A 155 -9.01 7.08 -20.31
N HIS A 156 -10.10 7.74 -20.68
CA HIS A 156 -10.34 8.18 -22.05
C HIS A 156 -9.33 9.23 -22.51
N GLN A 157 -8.90 10.13 -21.62
CA GLN A 157 -7.88 11.13 -21.91
C GLN A 157 -6.45 10.54 -21.93
N LEU A 158 -6.25 9.40 -21.26
CA LEU A 158 -4.96 8.71 -21.17
C LEU A 158 -5.06 7.28 -21.71
N PRO A 159 -5.34 7.09 -23.03
CA PRO A 159 -5.57 5.76 -23.59
C PRO A 159 -4.32 4.85 -23.50
N ALA A 160 -3.13 5.42 -23.37
CA ALA A 160 -1.88 4.68 -23.20
C ALA A 160 -1.80 3.96 -21.84
N ILE A 161 -2.41 4.49 -20.77
CA ILE A 161 -2.36 3.87 -19.44
C ILE A 161 -3.54 2.93 -19.20
N ALA A 162 -4.66 3.12 -19.91
CA ALA A 162 -5.89 2.37 -19.67
C ALA A 162 -5.71 0.83 -19.68
N PRO A 163 -4.91 0.22 -20.57
CA PRO A 163 -4.63 -1.21 -20.52
C PRO A 163 -3.88 -1.69 -19.27
N HIS A 164 -3.23 -0.77 -18.55
CA HIS A 164 -2.43 -1.04 -17.36
C HIS A 164 -3.18 -0.72 -16.05
N VAL A 165 -4.38 -0.14 -16.14
CA VAL A 165 -5.21 0.16 -14.98
C VAL A 165 -6.14 -1.01 -14.70
N THR A 166 -5.86 -1.75 -13.64
CA THR A 166 -6.69 -2.89 -13.21
C THR A 166 -7.96 -2.43 -12.49
N ARG A 167 -7.90 -1.30 -11.78
CA ARG A 167 -8.99 -0.78 -10.97
C ARG A 167 -8.88 0.72 -10.82
N ALA A 168 -10.02 1.41 -10.87
CA ALA A 168 -10.12 2.84 -10.56
C ALA A 168 -11.42 3.06 -9.78
N GLU A 169 -11.33 3.77 -8.66
CA GLU A 169 -12.49 4.01 -7.79
C GLU A 169 -12.49 5.42 -7.26
N ARG A 170 -13.67 6.02 -7.22
CA ARG A 170 -13.90 7.27 -6.51
C ARG A 170 -14.40 6.96 -5.11
N THR A 171 -13.60 7.33 -4.11
CA THR A 171 -14.07 7.34 -2.71
C THR A 171 -14.52 8.76 -2.36
N ALA A 172 -15.83 8.99 -2.40
CA ALA A 172 -16.42 10.23 -1.88
C ALA A 172 -17.04 9.94 -0.51
N LEU A 173 -16.71 10.75 0.49
CA LEU A 173 -17.55 10.81 1.69
C LEU A 173 -18.91 11.32 1.21
N LYS A 174 -19.96 10.51 1.36
CA LYS A 174 -21.32 11.02 1.22
C LYS A 174 -21.45 12.13 2.26
N GLU A 175 -21.62 13.37 1.81
CA GLU A 175 -22.28 14.35 2.65
C GLU A 175 -23.65 13.74 2.97
N ASP A 176 -23.95 13.58 4.25
CA ASP A 176 -25.31 13.24 4.70
C ASP A 176 -26.25 14.16 3.93
N GLU A 177 -27.16 13.57 3.15
CA GLU A 177 -28.28 14.30 2.59
C GLU A 177 -28.90 15.06 3.76
N GLN A 178 -28.67 16.36 3.82
CA GLN A 178 -29.38 17.25 4.70
C GLN A 178 -30.83 17.11 4.24
N LYS A 179 -31.56 16.19 4.88
CA LYS A 179 -33.00 16.07 4.75
C LYS A 179 -33.53 17.45 5.06
N GLY A 180 -33.87 18.19 4.01
CA GLY A 180 -34.68 19.39 4.10
C GLY A 180 -35.97 18.96 4.77
N GLY A 181 -36.00 19.07 6.09
CA GLY A 181 -37.20 18.90 6.88
C GLY A 181 -38.18 19.96 6.41
N ALA A 182 -39.16 19.53 5.63
CA ALA A 182 -40.45 20.17 5.60
C ALA A 182 -40.95 20.22 7.06
N GLY A 183 -41.12 21.42 7.59
CA GLY A 183 -41.57 21.67 8.96
C GLY A 183 -42.04 23.11 9.10
N ASP A 184 -43.36 23.26 8.93
CA ASP A 184 -44.24 24.39 9.25
C ASP A 184 -43.65 25.64 9.96
N ARG A 185 -43.92 26.80 9.36
CA ARG A 185 -44.82 27.83 9.93
C ARG A 185 -45.33 28.78 8.85
#